data_AF-A0A4R7ZZG2-F1
#
_entry.id   AF-A0A4R7ZZG2-F1
#
_cell.length_a   1.000
_cell.length_b   1.000
_cell.length_c   1.000
_cell.angle_alpha   90.00
_cell.angle_beta   90.00
_cell.angle_gamma   90.00
#
_symmetry.space_group_name_H-M   'P 1'
#
loop_
_entity.id
_entity.type
_entity.pdbx_description
1 polymer ?
#
loop_
_entity_poly.entity_id
_entity_poly.type
_entity_poly.pdbx_seq_one_letter_code
_entity_poly.pdbx_strand_id
1 'polypeptide(L)'
;MSTRIDVTADPVRDRCLLTTGHLSPRRLHSPPGVVRVALVAAGALLLAGDKVRIEIVVEGPVRLEIVETAGTVAYAMRGGSARWDVDIRLTDGASLHWYAEPFVVSAGADVTRTTTARLAPGCTAQLRESLVLGRYGELGGTVRTTTRAWIDDHLLLAEDLDLSPEPRTGWAILGSARCLDTVTTLGFRLPDDPKTLQLEGCGSIARQLLDEQHQSTLH
;
A
#
# COMPACT_ATOMS: atom_id res chain seq x y z
N MET A 1 -0.51 -7.13 -17.74
CA MET A 1 0.44 -6.04 -18.01
C MET A 1 0.66 -5.29 -16.70
N SER A 2 1.89 -4.99 -16.29
CA SER A 2 2.16 -4.28 -15.03
C SER A 2 2.10 -2.77 -15.21
N THR A 3 1.58 -2.09 -14.20
CA THR A 3 1.73 -0.64 -14.05
C THR A 3 3.10 -0.37 -13.45
N ARG A 4 3.87 0.55 -14.04
CA ARG A 4 5.24 0.83 -13.60
C ARG A 4 5.52 2.32 -13.46
N ILE A 5 6.21 2.68 -12.38
CA ILE A 5 6.71 4.02 -12.07
C ILE A 5 8.21 3.91 -11.85
N ASP A 6 9.00 4.46 -12.76
CA ASP A 6 10.46 4.60 -12.60
C ASP A 6 10.81 6.08 -12.44
N VAL A 7 11.42 6.43 -11.30
CA VAL A 7 11.88 7.78 -11.00
C VAL A 7 13.38 7.76 -10.72
N THR A 8 14.12 8.65 -11.36
CA THR A 8 15.56 8.82 -11.13
C THR A 8 15.84 10.29 -10.89
N ALA A 9 16.55 10.61 -9.81
CA ALA A 9 17.03 11.96 -9.55
C ALA A 9 17.93 12.43 -10.70
N ASP A 10 17.78 13.70 -11.11
CA ASP A 10 18.60 14.29 -12.18
C ASP A 10 18.94 15.75 -11.86
N PRO A 11 20.18 16.22 -12.13
CA PRO A 11 20.61 17.58 -11.78
C PRO A 11 19.80 18.70 -12.42
N VAL A 12 19.15 18.45 -13.56
CA VAL A 12 18.34 19.43 -14.29
C VAL A 12 16.87 19.20 -13.99
N ARG A 13 16.39 17.96 -14.13
CA ARG A 13 15.00 17.60 -13.86
C ARG A 13 14.83 16.10 -13.70
N ASP A 14 14.33 15.70 -12.54
CA ASP A 14 14.03 14.31 -12.22
C ASP A 14 13.27 13.60 -13.34
N ARG A 15 13.85 12.48 -13.79
CA ARG A 15 13.30 11.61 -14.80
C ARG A 15 12.15 10.82 -14.20
N CYS A 16 11.05 10.72 -14.93
CA CYS A 16 9.86 10.00 -14.51
C CYS A 16 9.29 9.25 -15.72
N LEU A 17 9.45 7.93 -15.75
CA LEU A 17 8.92 7.05 -16.79
C LEU A 17 7.73 6.28 -16.23
N LEU A 18 6.64 6.29 -16.98
CA LEU A 18 5.34 5.81 -16.53
C LEU A 18 4.79 4.81 -17.54
N THR A 19 4.47 3.60 -17.08
CA THR A 19 3.86 2.55 -17.90
C THR A 19 2.47 2.21 -17.37
N THR A 20 1.47 2.27 -18.25
CA THR A 20 0.10 1.90 -17.92
C THR A 20 -0.08 0.38 -17.97
N GLY A 21 -0.67 -0.15 -16.90
CA GLY A 21 -1.20 -1.51 -16.82
C GLY A 21 -2.68 -1.44 -16.47
N HIS A 22 -3.09 -2.16 -15.43
CA HIS A 22 -4.42 -2.02 -14.83
C HIS A 22 -4.67 -0.60 -14.26
N LEU A 23 -3.60 0.06 -13.82
CA LEU A 23 -3.60 1.46 -13.41
C LEU A 23 -2.84 2.30 -14.43
N SER A 24 -3.32 3.52 -14.66
CA SER A 24 -2.73 4.54 -15.52
C SER A 24 -2.06 5.61 -14.65
N PRO A 25 -0.73 5.54 -14.46
CA PRO A 25 0.00 6.53 -13.68
C PRO A 25 0.11 7.87 -14.42
N ARG A 26 -0.09 8.98 -13.72
CA ARG A 26 -0.02 10.34 -14.27
C ARG A 26 0.89 11.22 -13.43
N ARG A 27 1.94 11.78 -14.05
CA ARG A 27 2.80 12.78 -13.38
C ARG A 27 1.99 14.03 -13.07
N LEU A 28 2.07 14.49 -11.83
CA LEU A 28 1.47 15.73 -11.35
C LEU A 28 2.53 16.84 -11.27
N HIS A 29 2.06 18.07 -11.05
CA HIS A 29 2.94 19.17 -10.67
C HIS A 29 3.50 18.96 -9.26
N SER A 30 4.79 19.25 -9.08
CA SER A 30 5.52 19.04 -7.84
C SER A 30 6.71 20.01 -7.72
N PRO A 31 7.17 20.31 -6.50
CA PRO A 31 8.38 21.10 -6.28
C PRO A 31 9.65 20.32 -6.67
N PRO A 32 10.81 20.98 -6.82
CA PRO A 32 12.09 20.32 -7.05
C PRO A 32 12.41 19.26 -5.97
N GLY A 33 13.01 18.14 -6.37
CA GLY A 33 13.33 17.02 -5.46
C GLY A 33 12.14 16.15 -5.08
N VAL A 34 10.94 16.45 -5.60
CA VAL A 34 9.73 15.65 -5.43
C VAL A 34 9.11 15.33 -6.78
N VAL A 35 8.78 14.07 -7.00
CA VAL A 35 7.97 13.62 -8.14
C VAL A 35 6.65 13.11 -7.60
N ARG A 36 5.54 13.73 -8.03
CA ARG A 36 4.18 13.32 -7.65
C ARG A 36 3.54 12.54 -8.79
N VAL A 37 2.99 11.37 -8.50
CA VAL A 37 2.32 10.50 -9.48
C VAL A 37 0.93 10.13 -8.98
N ALA A 38 -0.09 10.51 -9.73
CA ALA A 38 -1.44 10.00 -9.51
C ALA A 38 -1.58 8.58 -10.08
N LEU A 39 -2.19 7.67 -9.32
CA LEU A 39 -2.66 6.37 -9.81
C LEU A 39 -4.16 6.44 -10.09
N VAL A 40 -4.52 6.20 -11.34
CA VAL A 40 -5.91 6.21 -11.80
C VAL A 40 -6.25 4.83 -12.37
N ALA A 41 -7.42 4.28 -12.02
CA ALA A 41 -7.91 3.04 -12.64
C ALA A 41 -8.02 3.21 -14.16
N ALA A 42 -7.37 2.32 -14.93
CA ALA A 42 -7.47 2.34 -16.39
C ALA A 42 -8.79 1.69 -16.90
N GLY A 43 -9.52 1.03 -16.00
CA GLY A 43 -10.80 0.37 -16.23
C GLY A 43 -11.36 -0.18 -14.92
N ALA A 44 -12.31 -1.11 -15.00
CA ALA A 44 -12.73 -1.86 -13.82
C ALA A 44 -11.54 -2.67 -13.26
N LEU A 45 -11.43 -2.73 -11.94
CA LEU A 45 -10.35 -3.39 -11.22
C LEU A 45 -10.92 -4.41 -10.24
N LEU A 46 -10.13 -5.46 -9.98
CA LEU A 46 -10.42 -6.49 -8.99
C LEU A 46 -11.76 -7.19 -9.25
N LEU A 47 -11.92 -7.60 -10.50
CA LEU A 47 -12.86 -8.62 -10.92
C LEU A 47 -12.20 -10.00 -10.85
N ALA A 48 -13.01 -11.05 -10.94
CA ALA A 48 -12.50 -12.43 -10.95
C ALA A 48 -11.44 -12.62 -12.06
N GLY A 49 -10.25 -13.07 -11.69
CA GLY A 49 -9.13 -13.31 -12.59
C GLY A 49 -8.15 -12.14 -12.75
N ASP A 50 -8.47 -10.95 -12.23
CA ASP A 50 -7.58 -9.79 -12.32
C ASP A 50 -6.26 -10.02 -11.56
N LYS A 51 -5.18 -9.53 -12.17
CA LYS A 51 -3.83 -9.55 -11.60
C LYS A 51 -3.24 -8.15 -11.69
N VAL A 52 -3.63 -7.30 -10.76
CA VAL A 52 -3.14 -5.92 -10.67
C VAL A 52 -1.72 -5.97 -10.14
N ARG A 53 -0.76 -5.44 -10.90
CA ARG A 53 0.65 -5.40 -10.53
C ARG A 53 1.19 -3.98 -10.65
N ILE A 54 1.80 -3.48 -9.59
CA ILE A 54 2.39 -2.15 -9.48
C ILE A 54 3.88 -2.32 -9.15
N GLU A 55 4.73 -1.76 -10.02
CA GLU A 55 6.19 -1.77 -9.85
C GLU A 55 6.66 -0.33 -9.66
N ILE A 56 7.35 -0.07 -8.56
CA ILE A 56 7.87 1.24 -8.19
C ILE A 56 9.38 1.13 -8.04
N VAL A 57 10.12 1.90 -8.83
CA VAL A 57 11.57 2.00 -8.76
C VAL A 57 11.95 3.45 -8.61
N VAL A 58 12.67 3.78 -7.54
CA VAL A 58 13.14 5.14 -7.28
C VAL A 58 14.64 5.10 -6.97
N GLU A 59 15.39 5.93 -7.67
CA GLU A 59 16.84 6.00 -7.59
C GLU A 59 17.29 7.45 -7.38
N GLY A 60 18.20 7.65 -6.43
CA GLY A 60 18.80 8.93 -6.10
C GLY A 60 18.01 9.72 -5.05
N PRO A 61 18.53 10.88 -4.61
CA PRO A 61 17.98 11.68 -3.52
C PRO A 61 16.72 12.46 -3.95
N VAL A 62 15.69 11.73 -4.34
CA VAL A 62 14.39 12.23 -4.80
C VAL A 62 13.27 11.55 -4.01
N ARG A 63 12.21 12.31 -3.73
CA ARG A 63 10.99 11.75 -3.15
C ARG A 63 9.96 11.44 -4.23
N LEU A 64 9.48 10.21 -4.27
CA LEU A 64 8.25 9.86 -4.98
C LEU A 64 7.07 9.97 -4.01
N GLU A 65 6.04 10.73 -4.39
CA GLU A 65 4.74 10.72 -3.73
C GLU A 65 3.70 10.11 -4.66
N ILE A 66 3.06 9.03 -4.21
CA ILE A 66 1.94 8.41 -4.91
C ILE A 66 0.64 8.97 -4.34
N VAL A 67 -0.21 9.44 -5.24
CA VAL A 67 -1.54 9.96 -4.94
C VAL A 67 -2.57 9.04 -5.58
N GLU A 68 -3.48 8.50 -4.80
CA GLU A 68 -4.66 7.84 -5.37
C GLU A 68 -5.79 8.85 -5.51
N THR A 69 -6.53 8.82 -6.63
CA THR A 69 -7.61 9.78 -6.86
C THR A 69 -8.95 9.33 -6.28
N ALA A 70 -9.07 8.05 -5.92
CA ALA A 70 -10.26 7.43 -5.37
C ALA A 70 -9.90 6.11 -4.70
N GLY A 71 -10.74 5.67 -3.75
CA GLY A 71 -10.66 4.33 -3.18
C GLY A 71 -10.86 3.23 -4.23
N THR A 72 -10.27 2.08 -3.95
CA THR A 72 -10.36 0.89 -4.79
C THR A 72 -11.38 -0.08 -4.22
N VAL A 73 -12.25 -0.66 -5.06
CA VAL A 73 -13.23 -1.66 -4.64
C VAL A 73 -12.88 -3.01 -5.25
N ALA A 74 -12.70 -4.03 -4.42
CA ALA A 74 -12.70 -5.43 -4.85
C ALA A 74 -14.14 -5.93 -4.94
N TYR A 75 -14.57 -6.36 -6.12
CA TYR A 75 -15.95 -6.77 -6.38
C TYR A 75 -16.18 -8.26 -6.09
N ALA A 76 -17.45 -8.67 -6.05
CA ALA A 76 -17.82 -10.08 -5.90
C ALA A 76 -17.27 -10.93 -7.06
N MET A 77 -16.56 -12.01 -6.73
CA MET A 77 -15.82 -12.83 -7.71
C MET A 77 -16.50 -14.15 -8.06
N ARG A 78 -17.65 -14.45 -7.42
CA ARG A 78 -18.52 -15.60 -7.74
C ARG A 78 -17.75 -16.94 -7.82
N GLY A 79 -16.88 -17.18 -6.84
CA GLY A 79 -16.03 -18.37 -6.77
C GLY A 79 -14.66 -18.24 -7.45
N GLY A 80 -14.39 -17.14 -8.14
CA GLY A 80 -13.04 -16.75 -8.57
C GLY A 80 -12.29 -15.93 -7.51
N SER A 81 -11.08 -15.50 -7.86
CA SER A 81 -10.23 -14.64 -7.02
C SER A 81 -9.46 -13.61 -7.86
N ALA A 82 -8.88 -12.60 -7.22
CA ALA A 82 -8.01 -11.61 -7.84
C ALA A 82 -6.74 -11.35 -7.03
N ARG A 83 -5.74 -10.73 -7.66
CA ARG A 83 -4.47 -10.35 -7.03
C ARG A 83 -4.18 -8.87 -7.15
N TRP A 84 -3.58 -8.33 -6.10
CA TRP A 84 -3.00 -6.99 -6.05
C TRP A 84 -1.57 -7.08 -5.54
N ASP A 85 -0.59 -6.92 -6.42
CA ASP A 85 0.83 -7.10 -6.11
C ASP A 85 1.60 -5.79 -6.28
N VAL A 86 2.31 -5.37 -5.24
CA VAL A 86 3.16 -4.18 -5.20
C VAL A 86 4.62 -4.59 -4.98
N ASP A 87 5.51 -4.20 -5.89
CA ASP A 87 6.98 -4.33 -5.73
C ASP A 87 7.61 -2.92 -5.71
N ILE A 88 8.29 -2.60 -4.61
CA ILE A 88 8.94 -1.31 -4.37
C ILE A 88 10.45 -1.53 -4.26
N ARG A 89 11.23 -0.72 -4.99
CA ARG A 89 12.69 -0.68 -4.93
C ARG A 89 13.17 0.75 -4.79
N LEU A 90 13.86 1.05 -3.70
CA LEU A 90 14.42 2.36 -3.42
C LEU A 90 15.94 2.27 -3.28
N THR A 91 16.66 3.14 -3.97
CA THR A 91 18.13 3.14 -4.03
C THR A 91 18.68 4.56 -3.95
N ASP A 92 19.95 4.69 -3.55
CA ASP A 92 20.72 5.93 -3.57
C ASP A 92 20.06 7.12 -2.85
N GLY A 93 19.46 6.86 -1.69
CA GLY A 93 18.83 7.89 -0.85
C GLY A 93 17.40 8.27 -1.24
N ALA A 94 16.76 7.46 -2.08
CA ALA A 94 15.37 7.66 -2.48
C ALA A 94 14.38 7.59 -1.32
N SER A 95 13.27 8.32 -1.44
CA SER A 95 12.14 8.22 -0.50
C SER A 95 10.81 7.98 -1.21
N LEU A 96 9.93 7.20 -0.60
CA LEU A 96 8.57 6.92 -1.08
C LEU A 96 7.54 7.32 -0.03
N HIS A 97 6.56 8.14 -0.43
CA HIS A 97 5.36 8.40 0.34
C HIS A 97 4.16 7.88 -0.45
N TRP A 98 3.43 6.93 0.10
CA TRP A 98 2.20 6.44 -0.51
C TRP A 98 1.12 6.26 0.54
N TYR A 99 0.19 7.21 0.53
CA TYR A 99 -0.99 7.16 1.37
C TYR A 99 -2.15 6.68 0.52
N ALA A 100 -2.37 5.37 0.51
CA ALA A 100 -3.40 4.79 -0.32
C ALA A 100 -4.80 5.24 0.15
N GLU A 101 -5.68 5.41 -0.82
CA GLU A 101 -7.10 5.60 -0.55
C GLU A 101 -7.71 4.25 -0.10
N PRO A 102 -8.91 4.25 0.51
CA PRO A 102 -9.51 3.03 1.05
C PRO A 102 -9.62 1.89 0.04
N PHE A 103 -9.18 0.70 0.45
CA PHE A 103 -9.33 -0.54 -0.28
C PHE A 103 -10.54 -1.32 0.28
N VAL A 104 -11.67 -1.21 -0.41
CA VAL A 104 -12.96 -1.78 0.00
C VAL A 104 -13.11 -3.21 -0.51
N VAL A 105 -13.22 -4.16 0.40
CA VAL A 105 -13.41 -5.59 0.10
C VAL A 105 -14.89 -5.93 0.16
N SER A 106 -15.60 -5.79 -0.96
CA SER A 106 -17.05 -6.00 -1.00
C SER A 106 -17.45 -7.46 -0.73
N ALA A 107 -18.72 -7.69 -0.40
CA ALA A 107 -19.25 -9.03 -0.16
C ALA A 107 -18.98 -9.97 -1.36
N GLY A 108 -18.43 -11.16 -1.08
CA GLY A 108 -18.12 -12.17 -2.10
C GLY A 108 -16.82 -11.91 -2.88
N ALA A 109 -16.03 -10.90 -2.53
CA ALA A 109 -14.66 -10.75 -3.02
C ALA A 109 -13.73 -11.82 -2.43
N ASP A 110 -12.69 -12.20 -3.17
CA ASP A 110 -11.57 -13.03 -2.67
C ASP A 110 -10.25 -12.50 -3.25
N VAL A 111 -9.54 -11.71 -2.45
CA VAL A 111 -8.32 -11.00 -2.88
C VAL A 111 -7.10 -11.49 -2.11
N THR A 112 -6.03 -11.78 -2.85
CA THR A 112 -4.68 -11.84 -2.27
C THR A 112 -3.95 -10.55 -2.58
N ARG A 113 -3.40 -9.90 -1.56
CA ARG A 113 -2.68 -8.64 -1.69
C ARG A 113 -1.25 -8.79 -1.17
N THR A 114 -0.27 -8.46 -2.00
CA THR A 114 1.15 -8.58 -1.66
C THR A 114 1.83 -7.22 -1.75
N THR A 115 2.61 -6.86 -0.74
CA THR A 115 3.50 -5.70 -0.77
C THR A 115 4.93 -6.16 -0.45
N THR A 116 5.84 -5.91 -1.38
CA THR A 116 7.26 -6.25 -1.25
C THR A 116 8.08 -4.97 -1.40
N ALA A 117 8.81 -4.58 -0.36
CA ALA A 117 9.65 -3.38 -0.37
C ALA A 117 11.12 -3.71 -0.14
N ARG A 118 12.00 -3.29 -1.05
CA ARG A 118 13.46 -3.43 -0.90
C ARG A 118 14.11 -2.05 -0.95
N LEU A 119 14.81 -1.70 0.11
CA LEU A 119 15.44 -0.40 0.28
C LEU A 119 16.96 -0.58 0.44
N ALA A 120 17.75 0.27 -0.21
CA ALA A 120 19.15 0.45 0.16
C ALA A 120 19.25 1.29 1.46
N PRO A 121 20.37 1.23 2.22
CA PRO A 121 20.60 2.06 3.37
C PRO A 121 20.47 3.54 3.04
N GLY A 122 19.83 4.29 3.93
CA GLY A 122 19.54 5.71 3.72
C GLY A 122 18.30 6.00 2.87
N CYS A 123 17.67 4.99 2.25
CA CYS A 123 16.36 5.14 1.64
C CYS A 123 15.25 5.05 2.69
N THR A 124 14.11 5.69 2.42
CA THR A 124 12.95 5.68 3.33
C THR A 124 11.64 5.40 2.60
N ALA A 125 10.70 4.75 3.28
CA ALA A 125 9.34 4.59 2.79
C ALA A 125 8.33 4.85 3.90
N GLN A 126 7.24 5.52 3.56
CA GLN A 126 6.07 5.70 4.40
C GLN A 126 4.85 5.24 3.61
N LEU A 127 4.23 4.17 4.07
CA LEU A 127 3.11 3.50 3.40
C LEU A 127 1.91 3.53 4.32
N ARG A 128 0.80 4.12 3.88
CA ARG A 128 -0.49 3.98 4.56
C ARG A 128 -1.39 3.06 3.77
N GLU A 129 -1.91 2.05 4.45
CA GLU A 129 -2.86 1.09 3.93
C GLU A 129 -4.14 1.13 4.75
N SER A 130 -5.26 1.35 4.07
CA SER A 130 -6.60 1.31 4.66
C SER A 130 -7.42 0.20 4.02
N LEU A 131 -7.70 -0.86 4.79
CA LEU A 131 -8.59 -1.94 4.41
C LEU A 131 -9.98 -1.70 5.00
N VAL A 132 -11.02 -1.74 4.16
CA VAL A 132 -12.42 -1.58 4.58
C VAL A 132 -13.21 -2.83 4.22
N LEU A 133 -13.74 -3.52 5.22
CA LEU A 133 -14.50 -4.75 5.06
C LEU A 133 -15.96 -4.45 4.72
N GLY A 134 -16.29 -4.63 3.45
CA GLY A 134 -17.63 -4.43 2.92
C GLY A 134 -18.00 -2.97 2.74
N ARG A 135 -18.92 -2.72 1.80
CA ARG A 135 -19.63 -1.44 1.72
C ARG A 135 -20.65 -1.34 2.85
N TYR A 136 -21.35 -0.21 2.94
CA TYR A 136 -22.44 -0.02 3.90
C TYR A 136 -23.46 -1.17 3.81
N GLY A 137 -23.76 -1.78 4.97
CA GLY A 137 -24.67 -2.92 5.08
C GLY A 137 -24.09 -4.28 4.66
N GLU A 138 -22.87 -4.34 4.12
CA GLU A 138 -22.22 -5.60 3.78
C GLU A 138 -21.38 -6.14 4.93
N LEU A 139 -21.16 -7.46 4.96
CA LEU A 139 -20.18 -8.09 5.85
C LEU A 139 -18.73 -7.97 5.34
N GLY A 140 -18.55 -7.83 4.02
CA GLY A 140 -17.25 -7.83 3.33
C GLY A 140 -16.75 -9.23 2.95
N GLY A 141 -15.99 -9.31 1.86
CA GLY A 141 -15.41 -10.55 1.31
C GLY A 141 -14.11 -10.96 1.98
N THR A 142 -13.39 -11.89 1.37
CA THR A 142 -12.08 -12.37 1.84
C THR A 142 -10.96 -11.46 1.31
N VAL A 143 -10.05 -11.07 2.20
CA VAL A 143 -8.74 -10.53 1.80
C VAL A 143 -7.64 -11.16 2.65
N ARG A 144 -6.55 -11.54 1.99
CA ARG A 144 -5.31 -11.97 2.64
C ARG A 144 -4.21 -11.02 2.22
N THR A 145 -3.51 -10.46 3.20
CA THR A 145 -2.40 -9.53 2.93
C THR A 145 -1.07 -10.10 3.38
N THR A 146 -0.05 -9.80 2.61
CA THR A 146 1.31 -10.29 2.79
C THR A 146 2.24 -9.10 2.56
N THR A 147 2.86 -8.59 3.63
CA THR A 147 3.80 -7.45 3.56
C THR A 147 5.19 -7.87 3.99
N ARG A 148 6.17 -7.71 3.10
CA ARG A 148 7.58 -7.99 3.37
C ARG A 148 8.41 -6.75 3.05
N ALA A 149 9.32 -6.39 3.95
CA ALA A 149 10.24 -5.29 3.72
C ALA A 149 11.67 -5.64 4.12
N TRP A 150 12.63 -5.19 3.32
CA TRP A 150 14.06 -5.36 3.57
C TRP A 150 14.79 -4.03 3.49
N ILE A 151 15.84 -3.89 4.29
CA ILE A 151 16.92 -2.93 4.07
C ILE A 151 18.17 -3.75 3.78
N ASP A 152 18.73 -3.59 2.58
CA ASP A 152 19.66 -4.55 1.97
C ASP A 152 19.13 -6.00 2.08
N ASP A 153 19.92 -6.88 2.70
CA ASP A 153 19.59 -8.30 2.91
C ASP A 153 18.85 -8.56 4.25
N HIS A 154 18.66 -7.52 5.07
CA HIS A 154 18.01 -7.66 6.37
C HIS A 154 16.49 -7.52 6.24
N LEU A 155 15.76 -8.60 6.54
CA LEU A 155 14.30 -8.63 6.59
C LEU A 155 13.81 -7.83 7.81
N LEU A 156 13.35 -6.62 7.56
CA LEU A 156 12.89 -5.68 8.58
C LEU A 156 11.43 -5.92 9.00
N LEU A 157 10.59 -6.37 8.07
CA LEU A 157 9.18 -6.67 8.33
C LEU A 157 8.76 -7.92 7.55
N ALA A 158 8.09 -8.83 8.25
CA ALA A 158 7.34 -9.92 7.65
C ALA A 158 5.99 -10.03 8.34
N GLU A 159 4.92 -9.83 7.58
CA GLU A 159 3.56 -9.86 8.10
C GLU A 159 2.61 -10.58 7.15
N ASP A 160 1.87 -11.54 7.70
CA ASP A 160 0.72 -12.16 7.07
C ASP A 160 -0.55 -11.88 7.86
N LEU A 161 -1.58 -11.42 7.16
CA LEU A 161 -2.87 -11.14 7.74
C LEU A 161 -3.97 -11.82 6.92
N ASP A 162 -4.64 -12.79 7.54
CA ASP A 162 -5.84 -13.41 6.99
C ASP A 162 -7.08 -12.71 7.55
N LEU A 163 -7.71 -11.88 6.71
CA LEU A 163 -8.98 -11.22 7.01
C LEU A 163 -10.16 -11.88 6.29
N SER A 164 -10.10 -13.20 6.08
CA SER A 164 -11.28 -13.97 5.72
C SER A 164 -12.36 -13.91 6.82
N PRO A 165 -13.64 -14.12 6.49
CA PRO A 165 -14.76 -13.84 7.40
C PRO A 165 -14.67 -14.51 8.78
N GLU A 166 -14.19 -15.75 8.86
CA GLU A 166 -14.11 -16.46 10.14
C GLU A 166 -12.96 -15.93 11.02
N PRO A 167 -11.67 -15.96 10.59
CA PRO A 167 -10.56 -15.48 11.41
C PRO A 167 -10.71 -14.04 11.90
N ARG A 168 -11.14 -13.12 11.02
CA ARG A 168 -11.11 -11.68 11.31
C ARG A 168 -11.99 -11.25 12.48
N THR A 169 -13.04 -12.03 12.79
CA THR A 169 -13.95 -11.73 13.90
C THR A 169 -13.37 -12.06 15.28
N GLY A 170 -12.21 -12.72 15.31
CA GLY A 170 -11.46 -12.93 16.54
C GLY A 170 -11.09 -11.60 17.20
N TRP A 171 -11.25 -11.52 18.53
CA TRP A 171 -10.95 -10.33 19.33
C TRP A 171 -9.48 -9.91 19.26
N ALA A 172 -8.57 -10.84 18.93
CA ALA A 172 -7.16 -10.57 18.73
C ALA A 172 -6.81 -10.10 17.30
N ILE A 173 -7.78 -10.05 16.38
CA ILE A 173 -7.60 -9.57 15.00
C ILE A 173 -8.35 -8.25 14.79
N LEU A 174 -9.64 -8.30 14.47
CA LEU A 174 -10.47 -7.08 14.32
C LEU A 174 -11.62 -7.01 15.34
N GLY A 175 -12.04 -8.14 15.93
CA GLY A 175 -13.27 -8.19 16.71
C GLY A 175 -14.47 -7.72 15.87
N SER A 176 -15.10 -6.63 16.28
CA SER A 176 -16.21 -5.99 15.55
C SER A 176 -15.79 -4.92 14.54
N ALA A 177 -14.52 -4.51 14.55
CA ALA A 177 -14.04 -3.44 13.69
C ALA A 177 -14.15 -3.83 12.21
N ARG A 178 -14.45 -2.83 11.37
CA ARG A 178 -14.66 -3.02 9.94
C ARG A 178 -13.52 -2.45 9.09
N CYS A 179 -12.73 -1.57 9.66
CA CYS A 179 -11.62 -0.91 9.00
C CYS A 179 -10.33 -1.19 9.77
N LEU A 180 -9.28 -1.53 9.03
CA LEU A 180 -7.91 -1.57 9.53
C LEU A 180 -7.12 -0.52 8.77
N ASP A 181 -6.64 0.49 9.48
CA ASP A 181 -5.75 1.49 8.93
C ASP A 181 -4.35 1.30 9.54
N THR A 182 -3.35 1.28 8.68
CA THR A 182 -1.96 0.99 9.05
C THR A 182 -1.04 2.00 8.37
N VAL A 183 -0.20 2.68 9.16
CA VAL A 183 0.97 3.40 8.65
C VAL A 183 2.21 2.57 8.96
N THR A 184 3.00 2.26 7.93
CA THR A 184 4.29 1.57 8.05
C THR A 184 5.39 2.51 7.59
N THR A 185 6.41 2.70 8.43
CA THR A 185 7.63 3.42 8.09
C THR A 185 8.81 2.46 7.98
N LEU A 186 9.64 2.66 6.96
CA LEU A 186 10.85 1.90 6.68
C LEU A 186 12.00 2.88 6.46
N GLY A 187 13.18 2.59 7.01
CA GLY A 187 14.33 3.48 7.01
C GLY A 187 14.34 4.53 8.13
N PHE A 188 13.25 4.68 8.89
CA PHE A 188 13.14 5.59 10.04
C PHE A 188 12.05 5.14 11.02
N ARG A 189 12.14 5.62 12.26
CA ARG A 189 11.16 5.33 13.31
C ARG A 189 10.17 6.47 13.49
N LEU A 190 8.91 6.12 13.71
CA LEU A 190 7.89 7.01 14.27
C LEU A 190 8.18 7.28 15.75
N PRO A 191 7.61 8.36 16.34
CA PRO A 191 7.64 8.59 17.77
C PRO A 191 7.19 7.37 18.58
N ASP A 192 7.81 7.20 19.75
CA ASP A 192 7.49 6.11 20.66
C ASP A 192 6.19 6.41 21.42
N ASP A 193 5.08 6.01 20.81
CA ASP A 193 3.73 6.15 21.34
C ASP A 193 3.10 4.78 21.63
N PRO A 194 2.13 4.67 22.56
CA PRO A 194 1.51 3.38 22.92
C PRO A 194 0.86 2.60 21.77
N LYS A 195 0.58 3.26 20.64
CA LYS A 195 -0.04 2.67 19.45
C LYS A 195 0.97 2.39 18.32
N THR A 196 2.25 2.65 18.57
CA THR A 196 3.34 2.47 17.62
C THR A 196 4.13 1.22 18.00
N LEU A 197 4.13 0.23 17.11
CA LEU A 197 5.05 -0.88 17.17
C LEU A 197 6.37 -0.48 16.55
N GLN A 198 7.45 -0.56 17.33
CA GLN A 198 8.81 -0.38 16.84
C GLN A 198 9.32 -1.70 16.24
N LEU A 199 9.81 -1.67 14.99
CA LEU A 199 10.45 -2.83 14.37
C LEU A 199 11.87 -3.03 14.95
N GLU A 200 12.48 -4.18 14.69
CA GLU A 200 13.85 -4.48 15.14
C GLU A 200 14.85 -3.41 14.65
N GLY A 201 14.79 -3.08 13.35
CA GLY A 201 15.60 -2.04 12.72
C GLY A 201 14.89 -0.69 12.61
N CYS A 202 15.38 0.18 11.72
CA CYS A 202 14.82 1.52 11.50
C CYS A 202 13.45 1.46 10.79
N GLY A 203 12.40 1.14 11.53
CA GLY A 203 11.03 1.12 11.05
C GLY A 203 10.03 1.08 12.19
N SER A 204 8.79 1.44 11.88
CA SER A 204 7.67 1.44 12.82
C SER A 204 6.35 1.11 12.12
N ILE A 205 5.38 0.63 12.88
CA ILE A 205 4.00 0.42 12.43
C ILE A 205 3.05 1.10 13.43
N ALA A 206 2.16 1.95 12.94
CA ALA A 206 1.05 2.48 13.72
C ALA A 206 -0.27 1.96 13.15
N ARG A 207 -1.20 1.53 14.02
CA ARG A 207 -2.47 0.92 13.61
C ARG A 207 -3.68 1.46 14.33
N GLN A 208 -4.80 1.50 13.61
CA GLN A 208 -6.12 1.76 14.16
C GLN A 208 -7.14 0.76 13.62
N LEU A 209 -7.95 0.24 14.54
CA LEU A 209 -9.14 -0.54 14.25
C LEU A 209 -10.35 0.38 14.40
N LEU A 210 -11.17 0.47 13.37
CA LEU A 210 -12.25 1.46 13.29
C LEU A 210 -13.52 0.81 12.70
N ASP A 211 -14.68 1.41 12.97
CA ASP A 211 -15.91 1.05 12.29
C ASP A 211 -16.08 1.83 10.97
N GLU A 212 -15.65 3.09 10.95
CA GLU A 212 -15.75 3.99 9.81
C GLU A 212 -14.39 4.58 9.47
N GLN A 213 -13.95 4.43 8.21
CA GLN A 213 -12.57 4.77 7.86
C GLN A 213 -12.23 6.26 7.98
N HIS A 214 -13.20 7.15 7.77
CA HIS A 214 -12.95 8.60 7.87
C HIS A 214 -12.67 9.07 9.30
N GLN A 215 -12.85 8.21 10.31
CA GLN A 215 -12.50 8.48 11.70
C GLN A 215 -11.01 8.22 12.00
N SER A 216 -10.26 7.64 11.04
CA SER A 216 -8.84 7.41 11.23
C SER A 216 -8.08 8.73 11.44
N THR A 217 -7.18 8.72 12.41
CA THR A 217 -6.29 9.85 12.69
C THR A 217 -4.85 9.59 12.22
N LEU A 218 -4.60 8.45 11.57
CA LEU A 218 -3.27 8.11 11.06
C LEU A 218 -2.95 8.97 9.83
N HIS A 219 -1.81 9.62 9.86
CA HIS A 219 -1.27 10.49 8.82
C HIS A 219 0.25 10.39 8.77
#